data_AF-A0A7S4L2Y7-F1
#
_entry.id   AF-A0A7S4L2Y7-F1
#
_cell.length_a   1.000
_cell.length_b   1.000
_cell.length_c   1.000
_cell.angle_alpha   90.00
_cell.angle_beta   90.00
_cell.angle_gamma   90.00
#
_symmetry.space_group_name_H-M   'P 1'
#
loop_
_entity.id
_entity.type
_entity.pdbx_description
1 polymer ?
#
loop_
_entity_poly.entity_id
_entity_poly.type
_entity_poly.pdbx_seq_one_letter_code
_entity_poly.pdbx_strand_id
1 'polypeptide(L)'
;MKDCTRICLLVASLCIALAAKKELKEGSVLDSEQEQALPDLSDANSLRELKCGICQGIVMDMAYAINRDETNLKRKLREVEIVEILENVCSHNMNEYGLVLDENSNPTKKWSRGSQTLRAKGGWVTRIAVNACSDIYNEYEEYLVDRAPKSCYIDQEKQTKTCDTGPIVYDICVQGFNWCAVPQSDENKTATTETTKPVDEGSKNEL
;
A
#
# COMPACT_ATOMS: atom_id res chain seq x y z
N MET A 1 -32.56 72.27 6.03
CA MET A 1 -31.10 72.53 6.14
C MET A 1 -30.54 71.53 7.13
N LYS A 2 -29.52 70.76 6.72
CA LYS A 2 -28.68 69.84 7.53
C LYS A 2 -29.43 68.59 8.07
N ASP A 3 -29.04 67.34 7.84
CA ASP A 3 -27.76 66.77 7.47
C ASP A 3 -27.89 65.56 6.55
N CYS A 4 -26.90 65.47 5.67
CA CYS A 4 -26.61 64.37 4.78
C CYS A 4 -25.81 63.30 5.55
N THR A 5 -25.86 62.06 5.05
CA THR A 5 -24.79 61.05 5.23
C THR A 5 -24.75 60.29 6.57
N ARG A 6 -25.38 59.09 6.59
CA ARG A 6 -25.11 57.89 7.43
C ARG A 6 -26.40 57.05 7.39
N ILE A 7 -26.55 55.96 6.64
CA ILE A 7 -25.76 54.73 6.64
C ILE A 7 -26.03 54.05 5.27
N CYS A 8 -25.15 54.31 4.30
CA CYS A 8 -24.84 53.31 3.29
C CYS A 8 -24.02 52.21 3.98
N LEU A 9 -24.17 50.97 3.53
CA LEU A 9 -23.27 49.85 3.84
C LEU A 9 -23.35 49.31 5.28
N LEU A 10 -24.50 48.80 5.70
CA LEU A 10 -24.48 47.64 6.61
C LEU A 10 -24.27 46.36 5.79
N VAL A 11 -23.00 46.16 5.46
CA VAL A 11 -22.29 44.89 5.57
C VAL A 11 -23.03 43.70 4.94
N ALA A 12 -22.99 43.69 3.61
CA ALA A 12 -22.83 42.48 2.82
C ALA A 12 -21.47 41.81 3.17
N SER A 13 -21.35 41.27 4.37
CA SER A 13 -20.26 40.37 4.79
C SER A 13 -20.75 39.49 5.92
N LEU A 14 -21.88 38.82 5.70
CA LEU A 14 -21.95 37.46 6.20
C LEU A 14 -20.92 36.71 5.34
N CYS A 15 -19.72 36.56 5.89
CA CYS A 15 -18.67 35.70 5.37
C CYS A 15 -19.28 34.33 5.17
N ILE A 16 -19.82 34.09 3.98
CA ILE A 16 -19.76 32.77 3.39
C ILE A 16 -18.27 32.59 3.14
N ALA A 17 -17.55 32.19 4.19
CA ALA A 17 -16.37 31.37 4.04
C ALA A 17 -16.87 30.08 3.39
N LEU A 18 -17.13 30.16 2.09
CA LEU A 18 -16.82 29.08 1.19
C LEU A 18 -15.33 28.88 1.44
N ALA A 19 -15.02 28.02 2.41
CA ALA A 19 -13.81 27.24 2.35
C ALA A 19 -13.87 26.63 0.95
N ALA A 20 -13.25 27.31 0.00
CA ALA A 20 -13.06 26.79 -1.33
C ALA A 20 -12.34 25.47 -1.07
N LYS A 21 -13.07 24.36 -1.16
CA LYS A 21 -12.47 23.03 -1.10
C LYS A 21 -11.32 23.12 -2.08
N LYS A 22 -10.08 23.07 -1.57
CA LYS A 22 -8.88 23.12 -2.41
C LYS A 22 -9.01 21.91 -3.33
N GLU A 23 -9.51 22.12 -4.55
CA GLU A 23 -9.52 21.08 -5.56
C GLU A 23 -8.07 20.90 -6.01
N LEU A 24 -7.39 19.98 -5.35
CA LEU A 24 -6.03 19.61 -5.73
C LEU A 24 -6.10 18.79 -7.00
N LYS A 25 -5.56 19.38 -8.08
CA LYS A 25 -5.42 18.68 -9.36
C LYS A 25 -4.23 17.73 -9.26
N GLU A 26 -4.34 16.57 -9.90
CA GLU A 26 -3.24 15.61 -10.00
C GLU A 26 -1.96 16.32 -10.48
N GLY A 27 -0.88 16.21 -9.70
CA GLY A 27 0.39 16.89 -9.96
C GLY A 27 0.59 18.23 -9.24
N SER A 28 -0.35 18.68 -8.42
CA SER A 28 -0.13 19.83 -7.53
C SER A 28 0.90 19.50 -6.45
N VAL A 29 1.87 20.39 -6.26
CA VAL A 29 2.82 20.34 -5.14
C VAL A 29 2.03 20.47 -3.83
N LEU A 30 2.38 19.67 -2.82
CA LEU A 30 1.78 19.78 -1.50
C LEU A 30 2.04 21.18 -0.94
N ASP A 31 1.01 21.83 -0.42
CA ASP A 31 1.21 23.08 0.31
C ASP A 31 1.74 22.84 1.73
N SER A 32 2.14 23.91 2.42
CA SER A 32 2.77 23.82 3.75
C SER A 32 1.89 23.18 4.83
N GLU A 33 0.55 23.24 4.68
CA GLU A 33 -0.38 22.59 5.61
C GLU A 33 -0.42 21.08 5.35
N GLN A 34 -0.38 20.69 4.08
CA GLN A 34 -0.32 19.29 3.67
C GLN A 34 1.02 18.63 3.97
N GLU A 35 2.12 19.38 3.88
CA GLU A 35 3.45 18.91 4.29
C GLU A 35 3.49 18.57 5.79
N GLN A 36 2.77 19.34 6.62
CA GLN A 36 2.63 19.06 8.06
C GLN A 36 1.70 17.87 8.34
N ALA A 37 0.76 17.59 7.44
CA ALA A 37 -0.14 16.45 7.52
C ALA A 37 0.45 15.15 6.95
N LEU A 38 1.72 15.15 6.52
CA LEU A 38 2.40 13.95 6.06
C LEU A 38 2.50 12.92 7.18
N PRO A 39 2.28 11.63 6.89
CA PRO A 39 2.58 10.58 7.84
C PRO A 39 4.04 10.67 8.30
N ASP A 40 4.29 10.50 9.59
CA ASP A 40 5.65 10.46 10.12
C ASP A 40 6.37 9.20 9.63
N LEU A 41 7.21 9.36 8.61
CA LEU A 41 7.96 8.25 8.01
C LEU A 41 9.12 7.75 8.89
N SER A 42 9.46 8.51 9.95
CA SER A 42 10.43 8.07 10.95
C SER A 42 9.81 7.15 12.01
N ASP A 43 8.47 7.17 12.14
CA ASP A 43 7.72 6.24 12.97
C ASP A 43 7.53 4.89 12.25
N ALA A 44 8.05 3.83 12.89
CA ALA A 44 7.99 2.48 12.35
C ALA A 44 6.55 1.97 12.19
N ASN A 45 5.61 2.40 13.05
CA ASN A 45 4.21 1.98 12.95
C ASN A 45 3.52 2.62 11.74
N SER A 46 3.75 3.91 11.51
CA SER A 46 3.22 4.64 10.36
C SER A 46 3.74 4.07 9.05
N LEU A 47 5.03 3.77 8.97
CA LEU A 47 5.60 3.11 7.79
C LEU A 47 5.00 1.71 7.59
N ARG A 48 4.83 0.94 8.68
CA ARG A 48 4.20 -0.38 8.66
C ARG A 48 2.78 -0.34 8.09
N GLU A 49 1.96 0.59 8.58
CA GLU A 49 0.58 0.77 8.10
C GLU A 49 0.52 1.16 6.62
N LEU A 50 1.43 2.03 6.17
CA LEU A 50 1.50 2.43 4.77
C LEU A 50 1.90 1.26 3.87
N LYS A 51 2.90 0.47 4.25
CA LYS A 51 3.28 -0.75 3.53
C LYS A 51 2.13 -1.76 3.48
N CYS A 52 1.43 -1.94 4.60
CA CYS A 52 0.27 -2.82 4.62
C CYS A 52 -0.84 -2.33 3.68
N GLY A 53 -1.14 -1.03 3.71
CA GLY A 53 -2.19 -0.43 2.89
C GLY A 53 -1.97 -0.57 1.38
N ILE A 54 -0.72 -0.68 0.92
CA ILE A 54 -0.40 -0.85 -0.51
C ILE A 54 -0.20 -2.30 -0.92
N CYS A 55 0.08 -3.22 0.02
CA CYS A 55 0.43 -4.61 -0.29
C CYS A 55 -0.60 -5.30 -1.20
N GLN A 56 -1.89 -5.19 -0.87
CA GLN A 56 -2.94 -5.74 -1.72
C GLN A 56 -2.89 -5.21 -3.15
N GLY A 57 -2.68 -3.90 -3.31
CA GLY A 57 -2.59 -3.27 -4.62
C GLY A 57 -1.43 -3.84 -5.45
N ILE A 58 -0.26 -3.99 -4.83
CA ILE A 58 0.94 -4.56 -5.47
C ILE A 58 0.70 -6.00 -5.92
N VAL A 59 0.24 -6.86 -5.02
CA VAL A 59 0.02 -8.29 -5.31
C VAL A 59 -1.03 -8.46 -6.40
N MET A 60 -2.09 -7.66 -6.37
CA MET A 60 -3.10 -7.64 -7.43
C MET A 60 -2.49 -7.20 -8.77
N ASP A 61 -1.71 -6.12 -8.80
CA ASP A 61 -1.09 -5.63 -10.04
C ASP A 61 -0.10 -6.65 -10.63
N MET A 62 0.69 -7.34 -9.80
CA MET A 62 1.56 -8.44 -10.21
C MET A 62 0.77 -9.57 -10.85
N ALA A 63 -0.27 -10.07 -10.16
CA ALA A 63 -1.10 -11.17 -10.65
C ALA A 63 -1.84 -10.79 -11.94
N TYR A 64 -2.39 -9.58 -12.02
CA TYR A 64 -3.08 -9.11 -13.22
C TYR A 64 -2.13 -8.89 -14.40
N ALA A 65 -0.92 -8.38 -14.18
CA ALA A 65 0.06 -8.18 -15.24
C ALA A 65 0.46 -9.51 -15.90
N ILE A 66 0.78 -10.53 -15.10
CA ILE A 66 1.08 -11.89 -15.57
C ILE A 66 -0.10 -12.45 -16.37
N ASN A 67 -1.31 -12.36 -15.81
CA ASN A 67 -2.51 -12.90 -16.43
C ASN A 67 -2.92 -12.17 -17.72
N ARG A 68 -2.69 -10.87 -17.80
CA ARG A 68 -2.92 -10.06 -19.00
C ARG A 68 -1.99 -10.52 -20.12
N ASP A 69 -0.72 -10.72 -19.80
CA ASP A 69 0.29 -11.06 -20.79
C ASP A 69 0.12 -12.51 -21.30
N GLU A 70 -0.24 -13.46 -20.43
CA GLU A 70 -0.67 -14.81 -20.87
C GLU A 70 -1.88 -14.77 -21.80
N THR A 71 -2.87 -13.92 -21.49
CA THR A 71 -4.05 -13.75 -22.35
C THR A 71 -3.69 -13.16 -23.71
N ASN A 72 -2.81 -12.15 -23.74
CA ASN A 72 -2.36 -11.51 -24.98
C ASN A 72 -1.54 -12.48 -25.84
N LEU A 73 -0.66 -13.25 -25.23
CA LEU A 73 0.19 -14.24 -25.92
C LEU A 73 -0.53 -15.55 -26.24
N LYS A 74 -1.70 -15.78 -25.64
CA LYS A 74 -2.50 -17.02 -25.77
C LYS A 74 -1.71 -18.29 -25.40
N ARG A 75 -0.77 -18.15 -24.48
CA ARG A 75 0.03 -19.26 -23.93
C ARG A 75 0.43 -18.94 -22.50
N LYS A 76 0.86 -19.96 -21.77
CA LYS A 76 1.51 -19.77 -20.48
C LYS A 76 2.84 -19.04 -20.64
N LEU A 77 3.15 -18.19 -19.68
CA LEU A 77 4.47 -17.55 -19.58
C LEU A 77 5.49 -18.56 -19.05
N ARG A 78 6.75 -18.38 -19.47
CA ARG A 78 7.89 -19.04 -18.84
C ARG A 78 8.22 -18.29 -17.55
N GLU A 79 8.85 -18.98 -16.62
CA GLU A 79 9.30 -18.41 -15.35
C GLU A 79 10.10 -17.12 -15.53
N VAL A 80 11.09 -17.11 -16.43
CA VAL A 80 11.88 -15.90 -16.74
C VAL A 80 11.02 -14.72 -17.21
N GLU A 81 9.94 -14.97 -17.95
CA GLU A 81 9.03 -13.91 -18.42
C GLU A 81 8.15 -13.42 -17.27
N ILE A 82 7.81 -14.28 -16.31
CA ILE A 82 7.07 -13.88 -15.10
C ILE A 82 7.95 -12.98 -14.24
N VAL A 83 9.21 -13.35 -14.01
CA VAL A 83 10.17 -12.55 -13.23
C VAL A 83 10.33 -11.14 -13.84
N GLU A 84 10.53 -11.05 -15.16
CA GLU A 84 10.60 -9.76 -15.87
C GLU A 84 9.33 -8.90 -15.66
N ILE A 85 8.15 -9.52 -15.64
CA ILE A 85 6.89 -8.81 -15.36
C ILE A 85 6.85 -8.31 -13.92
N LEU A 86 7.27 -9.12 -12.95
CA LEU A 86 7.30 -8.73 -11.53
C LEU A 86 8.24 -7.53 -11.30
N GLU A 87 9.45 -7.57 -11.85
CA GLU A 87 10.40 -6.46 -11.82
C GLU A 87 9.82 -5.19 -12.47
N ASN A 88 9.15 -5.34 -13.61
CA ASN A 88 8.54 -4.23 -14.32
C ASN A 88 7.41 -3.58 -13.51
N VAL A 89 6.59 -4.36 -12.81
CA VAL A 89 5.54 -3.85 -11.91
C VAL A 89 6.15 -2.99 -10.81
N CYS A 90 7.23 -3.44 -10.17
CA CYS A 90 7.87 -2.68 -9.09
C CYS A 90 8.58 -1.41 -9.57
N SER A 91 9.17 -1.43 -10.77
CA SER A 91 9.91 -0.29 -11.30
C SER A 91 9.03 0.79 -11.96
N HIS A 92 7.92 0.41 -12.58
CA HIS A 92 7.10 1.34 -13.38
C HIS A 92 5.76 1.65 -12.74
N ASN A 93 4.99 0.63 -12.33
CA ASN A 93 3.60 0.83 -11.91
C ASN A 93 3.48 1.53 -10.55
N MET A 94 4.51 1.43 -9.70
CA MET A 94 4.49 2.05 -8.36
C MET A 94 4.44 3.59 -8.41
N ASN A 95 4.81 4.20 -9.54
CA ASN A 95 4.66 5.64 -9.76
C ASN A 95 3.20 6.09 -9.96
N GLU A 96 2.30 5.17 -10.30
CA GLU A 96 0.87 5.49 -10.49
C GLU A 96 0.14 5.67 -9.16
N TYR A 97 0.63 5.00 -8.11
CA TYR A 97 0.07 5.01 -6.78
C TYR A 97 0.30 6.34 -6.06
N GLY A 98 -0.65 6.69 -5.21
CA GLY A 98 -0.55 7.79 -4.25
C GLY A 98 -1.53 7.62 -3.11
N LEU A 99 -1.36 8.44 -2.08
CA LEU A 99 -2.25 8.42 -0.91
C LEU A 99 -3.51 9.22 -1.17
N VAL A 100 -4.67 8.61 -0.96
CA VAL A 100 -5.97 9.26 -1.13
C VAL A 100 -6.06 10.47 -0.20
N LEU A 101 -6.58 11.58 -0.72
CA LEU A 101 -6.83 12.78 0.07
C LEU A 101 -8.19 12.70 0.77
N ASP A 102 -8.25 13.18 2.01
CA ASP A 102 -9.52 13.35 2.73
C ASP A 102 -10.28 14.62 2.28
N GLU A 103 -11.42 14.89 2.93
CA GLU A 103 -12.25 16.07 2.62
C GLU A 103 -11.54 17.41 2.87
N ASN A 104 -10.50 17.41 3.70
CA ASN A 104 -9.66 18.56 4.04
C ASN A 104 -8.38 18.60 3.21
N SER A 105 -8.27 17.77 2.17
CA SER A 105 -7.09 17.68 1.30
C SER A 105 -5.82 17.13 1.98
N ASN A 106 -5.95 16.46 3.13
CA ASN A 106 -4.82 15.85 3.81
C ASN A 106 -4.57 14.43 3.29
N PRO A 107 -3.29 14.01 3.16
CA PRO A 107 -2.96 12.63 2.80
C PRO A 107 -3.45 11.64 3.85
N THR A 108 -4.19 10.62 3.43
CA THR A 108 -4.61 9.51 4.30
C THR A 108 -3.66 8.32 4.18
N LYS A 109 -3.87 7.25 4.96
CA LYS A 109 -3.11 5.98 4.81
C LYS A 109 -3.67 5.05 3.72
N LYS A 110 -4.71 5.48 2.99
CA LYS A 110 -5.33 4.68 1.93
C LYS A 110 -4.64 4.96 0.60
N TRP A 111 -4.38 3.91 -0.17
CA TRP A 111 -3.73 4.00 -1.47
C TRP A 111 -4.73 3.96 -2.62
N SER A 112 -4.42 4.62 -3.73
CA SER A 112 -5.15 4.48 -4.98
C SER A 112 -4.23 4.69 -6.19
N ARG A 113 -4.55 4.05 -7.31
CA ARG A 113 -3.99 4.33 -8.64
C ARG A 113 -5.06 4.72 -9.69
N GLY A 114 -6.34 4.83 -9.31
CA GLY A 114 -7.43 5.24 -10.21
C GLY A 114 -7.42 6.73 -10.56
N SER A 115 -7.52 7.10 -11.83
CA SER A 115 -7.40 8.49 -12.31
C SER A 115 -8.46 9.46 -11.74
N GLN A 116 -9.57 8.95 -11.22
CA GLN A 116 -10.65 9.76 -10.64
C GLN A 116 -10.47 10.02 -9.13
N THR A 117 -9.44 9.46 -8.49
CA THR A 117 -9.18 9.65 -7.07
C THR A 117 -8.13 10.73 -6.85
N LEU A 118 -8.47 11.75 -6.06
CA LEU A 118 -7.51 12.76 -5.62
C LEU A 118 -6.46 12.15 -4.70
N ARG A 119 -5.18 12.42 -4.97
CA ARG A 119 -4.06 11.79 -4.28
C ARG A 119 -2.91 12.74 -4.03
N ALA A 120 -2.24 12.53 -2.90
CA ALA A 120 -0.87 12.99 -2.69
C ALA A 120 0.09 12.10 -3.49
N LYS A 121 0.91 12.73 -4.33
CA LYS A 121 2.00 12.13 -5.10
C LYS A 121 3.31 12.84 -4.78
N GLY A 122 4.43 12.15 -4.97
CA GLY A 122 5.75 12.70 -4.72
C GLY A 122 6.78 11.60 -4.49
N GLY A 123 8.07 11.96 -4.56
CA GLY A 123 9.15 10.97 -4.45
C GLY A 123 9.13 10.17 -3.16
N TRP A 124 8.67 10.74 -2.04
CA TRP A 124 8.59 10.06 -0.76
C TRP A 124 7.55 8.91 -0.76
N VAL A 125 6.35 9.16 -1.29
CA VAL A 125 5.26 8.15 -1.32
C VAL A 125 5.58 7.06 -2.33
N THR A 126 6.13 7.45 -3.49
CA THR A 126 6.63 6.51 -4.50
C THR A 126 7.71 5.59 -3.94
N ARG A 127 8.67 6.12 -3.15
CA ARG A 127 9.70 5.28 -2.51
C ARG A 127 9.09 4.24 -1.57
N ILE A 128 8.04 4.57 -0.82
CA ILE A 128 7.36 3.61 0.04
C ILE A 128 6.72 2.50 -0.79
N ALA A 129 6.02 2.87 -1.88
CA ALA A 129 5.40 1.92 -2.79
C ALA A 129 6.43 0.98 -3.45
N VAL A 130 7.51 1.55 -4.00
CA VAL A 130 8.62 0.79 -4.62
C VAL A 130 9.29 -0.12 -3.60
N ASN A 131 9.58 0.37 -2.40
CA ASN A 131 10.19 -0.44 -1.35
C ASN A 131 9.29 -1.60 -0.92
N ALA A 132 8.00 -1.35 -0.70
CA ALA A 132 7.04 -2.40 -0.38
C ALA A 132 6.95 -3.44 -1.51
N CYS A 133 6.97 -2.99 -2.76
CA CYS A 133 6.95 -3.88 -3.92
C CYS A 133 8.21 -4.73 -4.00
N SER A 134 9.39 -4.11 -3.83
CA SER A 134 10.66 -4.81 -3.82
C SER A 134 10.73 -5.84 -2.70
N ASP A 135 10.24 -5.51 -1.51
CA ASP A 135 10.24 -6.46 -0.40
C ASP A 135 9.32 -7.66 -0.70
N ILE A 136 8.11 -7.42 -1.23
CA ILE A 136 7.19 -8.49 -1.66
C ILE A 136 7.84 -9.36 -2.73
N TYR A 137 8.42 -8.73 -3.75
CA TYR A 137 9.09 -9.43 -4.84
C TYR A 137 10.25 -10.29 -4.31
N ASN A 138 11.16 -9.72 -3.52
CA ASN A 138 12.34 -10.43 -3.04
C ASN A 138 11.99 -11.63 -2.13
N GLU A 139 10.95 -11.53 -1.31
CA GLU A 139 10.57 -12.59 -0.37
C GLU A 139 9.65 -13.65 -0.99
N TYR A 140 8.78 -13.24 -1.92
CA TYR A 140 7.72 -14.08 -2.48
C TYR A 140 7.85 -14.36 -3.98
N GLU A 141 9.00 -14.08 -4.61
CA GLU A 141 9.21 -14.32 -6.05
C GLU A 141 8.80 -15.74 -6.47
N GLU A 142 9.41 -16.76 -5.85
CA GLU A 142 9.14 -18.16 -6.19
C GLU A 142 7.65 -18.53 -6.00
N TYR A 143 7.04 -18.02 -4.93
CA TYR A 143 5.62 -18.23 -4.65
C TYR A 143 4.72 -17.55 -5.69
N LEU A 144 5.05 -16.32 -6.08
CA LEU A 144 4.33 -15.55 -7.11
C LEU A 144 4.46 -16.22 -8.49
N VAL A 145 5.66 -16.69 -8.85
CA VAL A 145 5.92 -17.44 -10.08
C VAL A 145 5.01 -18.68 -10.17
N ASP A 146 4.84 -19.43 -9.07
CA ASP A 146 3.98 -20.62 -9.07
C ASP A 146 2.48 -20.28 -9.04
N ARG A 147 2.08 -19.30 -8.22
CA ARG A 147 0.66 -19.08 -7.87
C ARG A 147 -0.04 -18.04 -8.72
N ALA A 148 0.63 -16.94 -9.09
CA ALA A 148 -0.01 -15.86 -9.82
C ALA A 148 -0.58 -16.27 -11.20
N PRO A 149 0.08 -17.14 -12.00
CA PRO A 149 -0.52 -17.64 -13.24
C PRO A 149 -1.80 -18.47 -13.02
N LYS A 150 -1.98 -19.03 -11.81
CA LYS A 150 -3.12 -19.86 -11.44
C LYS A 150 -4.27 -19.04 -10.83
N SER A 151 -4.08 -17.73 -10.61
CA SER A 151 -5.09 -16.87 -10.00
C SER A 151 -6.25 -16.54 -10.91
N CYS A 152 -6.18 -16.88 -12.19
CA CYS A 152 -7.31 -16.74 -13.10
C CYS A 152 -7.58 -18.03 -13.86
N TYR A 153 -8.86 -18.31 -14.11
CA TYR A 153 -9.30 -19.45 -14.89
C TYR A 153 -10.35 -19.03 -15.92
N ILE A 154 -10.50 -19.82 -16.98
CA ILE A 154 -11.53 -19.62 -18.00
C ILE A 154 -12.72 -20.48 -17.62
N ASP A 155 -13.85 -19.84 -17.35
CA ASP A 155 -15.15 -20.51 -17.27
C ASP A 155 -15.52 -20.95 -18.69
N GLN A 156 -15.45 -22.25 -18.97
CA GLN A 156 -15.70 -22.81 -20.30
C GLN A 156 -17.16 -22.64 -20.75
N GLU A 157 -18.10 -22.59 -19.80
CA GLU A 157 -19.53 -22.46 -20.09
C GLU A 157 -19.88 -21.02 -20.48
N LYS A 158 -19.27 -20.04 -19.79
CA LYS A 158 -19.54 -18.61 -20.03
C LYS A 158 -18.56 -17.96 -21.00
N GLN A 159 -17.47 -18.64 -21.36
CA GLN A 159 -16.34 -18.07 -22.10
C GLN A 159 -15.78 -16.80 -21.43
N THR A 160 -15.87 -16.73 -20.10
CA THR A 160 -15.38 -15.59 -19.31
C THR A 160 -14.14 -15.96 -18.52
N LYS A 161 -13.13 -15.09 -18.53
CA LYS A 161 -11.97 -15.22 -17.63
C LYS A 161 -12.33 -14.64 -16.27
N THR A 162 -12.29 -15.47 -15.24
CA THR A 162 -12.53 -15.07 -13.84
C THR A 162 -11.19 -15.11 -13.11
N CYS A 163 -10.90 -14.08 -12.33
CA CYS A 163 -9.68 -13.97 -11.54
C CYS A 163 -10.05 -13.90 -10.06
N ASP A 164 -9.43 -14.76 -9.26
CA ASP A 164 -9.46 -14.71 -7.81
C ASP A 164 -8.04 -14.53 -7.27
N THR A 165 -7.71 -13.29 -6.93
CA THR A 165 -6.43 -12.93 -6.31
C THR A 165 -6.50 -12.96 -4.79
N GLY A 166 -7.68 -13.23 -4.19
CA GLY A 166 -7.90 -13.21 -2.75
C GLY A 166 -6.93 -14.10 -1.97
N PRO A 167 -6.73 -15.38 -2.38
CA PRO A 167 -5.79 -16.27 -1.71
C PRO A 167 -4.34 -15.77 -1.71
N ILE A 168 -3.84 -15.30 -2.86
CA ILE A 168 -2.44 -14.82 -2.98
C ILE A 168 -2.25 -13.54 -2.15
N VAL A 169 -3.23 -12.64 -2.18
CA VAL A 169 -3.22 -11.43 -1.34
C VAL A 169 -3.21 -11.80 0.13
N TYR A 170 -4.04 -12.76 0.55
CA TYR A 170 -4.10 -13.19 1.94
C TYR A 170 -2.79 -13.82 2.41
N ASP A 171 -2.24 -14.75 1.62
CA ASP A 171 -1.00 -15.46 1.95
C ASP A 171 0.19 -14.49 2.07
N ILE A 172 0.34 -13.55 1.13
CA ILE A 172 1.46 -12.61 1.12
C ILE A 172 1.22 -11.48 2.13
N CYS A 173 0.10 -10.78 2.01
CA CYS A 173 -0.11 -9.55 2.75
C CYS A 173 -0.51 -9.81 4.19
N VAL A 174 -1.38 -10.78 4.47
CA VAL A 174 -1.95 -10.98 5.82
C VAL A 174 -1.13 -11.98 6.64
N GLN A 175 -0.72 -13.11 6.04
CA GLN A 175 0.05 -14.12 6.74
C GLN A 175 1.57 -13.93 6.63
N GLY A 176 2.02 -13.47 5.46
CA GLY A 176 3.43 -13.43 5.12
C GLY A 176 4.20 -12.30 5.79
N PHE A 177 3.77 -11.06 5.53
CA PHE A 177 4.40 -9.89 6.11
C PHE A 177 3.82 -9.52 7.49
N ASN A 178 4.71 -9.33 8.46
CA ASN A 178 4.37 -8.77 9.77
C ASN A 178 3.84 -7.32 9.71
N TRP A 179 3.77 -6.71 8.52
CA TRP A 179 3.25 -5.36 8.39
C TRP A 179 1.73 -5.27 8.46
N CYS A 180 1.02 -6.29 8.00
CA CYS A 180 -0.43 -6.36 8.12
C CYS A 180 -0.92 -7.27 9.23
N ALA A 181 -0.01 -7.99 9.90
CA ALA A 181 -0.36 -8.69 11.12
C ALA A 181 -0.90 -7.68 12.13
N VAL A 182 -2.12 -7.89 12.61
CA VAL A 182 -2.68 -7.10 13.73
C VAL A 182 -1.70 -7.31 14.89
N PRO A 183 -1.13 -6.24 15.49
CA PRO A 183 -0.30 -6.41 16.67
C PRO A 183 -1.16 -7.11 17.72
N GLN A 184 -0.76 -8.33 18.12
CA GLN A 184 -1.35 -8.93 19.30
C GLN A 184 -1.07 -7.96 20.45
N SER A 185 -2.11 -7.37 21.02
CA SER A 185 -1.99 -6.65 22.27
C SER A 185 -1.26 -7.57 23.26
N ASP A 186 -0.16 -7.11 23.83
CA ASP A 186 0.62 -7.78 24.88
C ASP A 186 -0.21 -7.94 26.18
N GLU A 187 -1.38 -8.59 26.13
CA GLU A 187 -2.15 -9.06 27.28
C GLU A 187 -1.96 -10.57 27.44
N ASN A 188 -0.72 -11.00 27.66
CA ASN A 188 -0.36 -12.17 28.48
C ASN A 188 1.15 -12.40 28.45
N LYS A 189 1.92 -11.48 29.04
CA LYS A 189 3.24 -11.82 29.58
C LYS A 189 3.11 -12.04 31.08
N THR A 190 2.61 -13.21 31.47
CA THR A 190 2.92 -13.80 32.77
C THR A 190 2.89 -15.31 32.66
N ALA A 191 4.07 -15.90 32.45
CA ALA A 191 4.49 -17.16 33.06
C ALA A 191 5.87 -17.51 32.49
N THR A 192 6.89 -17.03 33.19
CA THR A 192 8.25 -17.56 33.11
C THR A 192 8.22 -19.01 33.58
N THR A 193 8.58 -19.96 32.72
CA THR A 193 9.02 -21.28 33.17
C THR A 193 10.42 -21.50 32.61
N GLU A 194 11.40 -21.18 33.45
CA GLU A 194 12.76 -21.68 33.27
C GLU A 194 12.71 -23.20 33.25
N THR A 195 13.25 -23.81 32.19
CA THR A 195 13.68 -25.20 32.24
C THR A 195 15.15 -25.21 31.85
N THR A 196 16.00 -25.08 32.88
CA THR A 196 17.42 -25.40 32.81
C THR A 196 17.59 -26.85 32.36
N LYS A 197 18.27 -27.06 31.22
CA LYS A 197 18.84 -28.36 30.86
C LYS A 197 20.03 -28.66 31.78
N PRO A 198 20.19 -29.87 32.31
CA PRO A 198 21.42 -30.29 32.96
C PRO A 198 22.52 -30.51 31.90
N VAL A 199 23.72 -29.99 32.19
CA VAL A 199 24.94 -30.29 31.43
C VAL A 199 25.49 -31.62 31.94
N ASP A 200 25.51 -32.62 31.06
CA ASP A 200 26.29 -33.84 31.22
C ASP A 200 27.77 -33.53 30.97
N GLU A 201 28.62 -33.65 31.99
CA GLU A 201 30.07 -33.77 31.83
C GLU A 201 30.53 -35.13 32.37
N GLY A 202 30.62 -36.09 31.45
CA GLY A 202 31.25 -37.39 31.67
C GLY A 202 32.70 -37.43 31.16
N SER A 203 33.64 -37.25 32.09
CA SER A 203 34.86 -38.06 32.34
C SER A 203 35.79 -38.55 31.20
N LYS A 204 37.11 -38.34 31.44
CA LYS A 204 38.33 -39.08 31.00
C LYS A 204 38.83 -38.80 29.57
N ASN A 205 40.13 -38.70 29.25
CA ASN A 205 41.47 -38.92 29.85
C ASN A 205 42.40 -37.89 29.12
N GLU A 206 43.65 -37.56 29.49
CA GLU A 206 44.85 -38.41 29.50
C GLU A 206 46.10 -37.51 29.74
N LEU A 207 47.12 -38.08 30.42
CA LEU A 207 48.48 -37.57 30.75
C LEU A 207 48.64 -36.63 31.96
#